data_AF-A0A963H8H3-F1
#
_entry.id   AF-A0A963H8H3-F1
#
_cell.length_a   1.000
_cell.length_b   1.000
_cell.length_c   1.000
_cell.angle_alpha   90.00
_cell.angle_beta   90.00
_cell.angle_gamma   90.00
#
_symmetry.space_group_name_H-M   'P 1'
#
loop_
_entity.id
_entity.type
_entity.pdbx_description
1 polymer ?
#
loop_
_entity_poly.entity_id
_entity_poly.type
_entity_poly.pdbx_seq_one_letter_code
_entity_poly.pdbx_strand_id
1 'polypeptide(L)'
;LANLEVSHQQAVRTPYGEPSAALTFGRIGGRPAVFLARHGDRHSIPPHQVNYRANIWALSESGVLGIVSVAAVGSIRADLKPGDLVLPDQIIDYTWGRPSTFHEGPDAAVTHVDFTEPYDRRLRRRLRDAAAAIGVTVSDSAVYAATQGPRLESAAEINRHERDGAEVVGMTGMP
;
A
#
# COMPACT_ATOMS: atom_id res chain seq x y z
N LEU A 1 5.01 -4.80 -14.54
CA LEU A 1 4.10 -3.81 -15.17
C LEU A 1 4.31 -3.86 -16.67
N ALA A 2 3.31 -4.23 -17.47
CA ALA A 2 3.47 -4.43 -18.91
C ALA A 2 3.78 -3.13 -19.70
N ASN A 3 3.40 -1.97 -19.15
CA ASN A 3 3.59 -0.65 -19.75
C ASN A 3 4.75 0.15 -19.14
N LEU A 4 5.58 -0.47 -18.29
CA LEU A 4 6.78 0.17 -17.75
C LEU A 4 7.93 -0.05 -18.74
N GLU A 5 8.38 1.02 -19.38
CA GLU A 5 9.59 1.03 -20.20
C GLU A 5 10.80 1.02 -19.26
N VAL A 6 11.32 -0.18 -18.97
CA VAL A 6 12.40 -0.37 -18.00
C VAL A 6 13.71 0.21 -18.53
N SER A 7 14.38 1.02 -17.71
CA SER A 7 15.73 1.51 -17.98
C SER A 7 16.79 0.64 -17.32
N HIS A 8 16.64 0.36 -16.02
CA HIS A 8 17.55 -0.49 -15.25
C HIS A 8 16.88 -0.97 -13.95
N GLN A 9 17.53 -1.93 -13.29
CA GLN A 9 17.20 -2.37 -11.94
C GLN A 9 18.35 -2.07 -11.00
N GLN A 10 18.03 -1.72 -9.76
CA GLN A 10 19.01 -1.39 -8.73
C GLN A 10 18.66 -2.12 -7.43
N ALA A 11 19.57 -2.98 -6.97
CA ALA A 11 19.53 -3.48 -5.60
C ALA A 11 20.00 -2.35 -4.66
N VAL A 12 19.25 -2.11 -3.59
CA VAL A 12 19.55 -1.06 -2.61
C VAL A 12 19.47 -1.63 -1.21
N ARG A 13 20.40 -1.20 -0.36
CA ARG A 13 20.38 -1.50 1.07
C ARG A 13 19.82 -0.32 1.83
N THR A 14 19.06 -0.59 2.88
CA THR A 14 18.52 0.45 3.76
C THR A 14 18.99 0.22 5.19
N PRO A 15 18.92 1.25 6.06
CA PRO A 15 19.14 1.07 7.50
C PRO A 15 18.18 0.05 8.16
N TYR A 16 17.08 -0.29 7.49
CA TYR A 16 16.04 -1.21 7.98
C TYR A 16 16.14 -2.60 7.35
N GLY A 17 17.26 -2.91 6.68
CA GLY A 17 17.48 -4.15 5.96
C GLY A 17 17.18 -4.05 4.47
N GLU A 18 16.99 -5.21 3.84
CA GLU A 18 16.76 -5.31 2.39
C GLU A 18 15.28 -5.05 2.06
N PRO A 19 14.99 -4.27 0.99
CA PRO A 19 13.67 -4.21 0.40
C PRO A 19 13.22 -5.56 -0.16
N SER A 20 11.94 -5.68 -0.48
CA SER A 20 11.34 -6.93 -0.99
C SER A 20 11.88 -7.38 -2.35
N ALA A 21 12.38 -6.45 -3.17
CA ALA A 21 13.00 -6.71 -4.46
C ALA A 21 13.92 -5.54 -4.86
N ALA A 22 14.67 -5.70 -5.95
CA ALA A 22 15.37 -4.58 -6.57
C ALA A 22 14.39 -3.53 -7.09
N LEU A 23 14.74 -2.25 -6.97
CA LEU A 23 13.95 -1.17 -7.56
C LEU A 23 14.10 -1.22 -9.07
N THR A 24 12.99 -1.19 -9.79
CA THR A 24 12.95 -1.16 -11.24
C THR A 24 12.64 0.26 -11.69
N PHE A 25 13.61 0.91 -12.33
CA PHE A 25 13.48 2.28 -12.84
C PHE A 25 13.05 2.25 -14.30
N GLY A 26 12.25 3.23 -14.70
CA GLY A 26 11.77 3.30 -16.07
C GLY A 26 10.86 4.48 -16.32
N ARG A 27 10.02 4.36 -17.36
CA ARG A 27 9.02 5.36 -17.72
C ARG A 27 7.66 4.72 -17.96
N ILE A 28 6.61 5.44 -17.58
CA ILE A 28 5.22 5.12 -17.92
C ILE A 28 4.62 6.35 -18.59
N GLY A 29 4.18 6.22 -19.85
CA GLY A 29 3.66 7.35 -20.63
C GLY A 29 4.66 8.51 -20.73
N GLY A 30 5.94 8.19 -20.92
CA GLY A 30 7.03 9.17 -20.97
C GLY A 30 7.41 9.82 -19.64
N ARG A 31 6.77 9.47 -18.51
CA ARG A 31 7.09 10.03 -17.18
C ARG A 31 7.95 9.06 -16.36
N PRO A 32 8.97 9.53 -15.62
CA PRO A 32 9.77 8.68 -14.74
C PRO A 32 8.89 7.93 -13.73
N ALA A 33 9.19 6.64 -13.54
CA ALA A 33 8.53 5.79 -12.57
C ALA A 33 9.53 4.82 -11.95
N VAL A 34 9.29 4.48 -10.68
CA VAL A 34 10.03 3.44 -9.94
C VAL A 34 9.03 2.39 -9.49
N PHE A 35 9.32 1.13 -9.78
CA PHE A 35 8.52 -0.01 -9.38
C PHE A 35 9.26 -0.86 -8.36
N LEU A 36 8.52 -1.33 -7.35
CA LEU A 36 8.98 -2.26 -6.34
C LEU A 36 7.89 -3.31 -6.09
N ALA A 37 8.24 -4.59 -6.21
CA ALA A 37 7.34 -5.70 -5.95
C ALA A 37 7.22 -5.96 -4.43
N ARG A 38 6.06 -5.62 -3.83
CA ARG A 38 5.81 -5.78 -2.39
C ARG A 38 6.14 -7.17 -1.84
N HIS A 39 5.80 -8.22 -2.58
CA HIS A 39 5.97 -9.62 -2.15
C HIS A 39 7.23 -10.28 -2.74
N GLY A 40 8.15 -9.47 -3.29
CA GLY A 40 9.27 -9.93 -4.09
C GLY A 40 8.87 -10.38 -5.49
N ASP A 41 9.86 -10.55 -6.38
CA ASP A 41 9.63 -10.84 -7.80
C ASP A 41 8.91 -12.19 -8.05
N ARG A 42 9.05 -13.12 -7.10
CA ARG A 42 8.41 -14.46 -7.13
C ARG A 42 7.18 -14.56 -6.23
N HIS A 43 6.68 -13.45 -5.70
CA HIS A 43 5.54 -13.43 -4.77
C HIS A 43 5.74 -14.36 -3.56
N SER A 44 6.96 -14.42 -3.01
CA SER A 44 7.36 -15.38 -1.98
C SER A 44 7.30 -14.83 -0.56
N ILE A 45 7.12 -13.52 -0.38
CA ILE A 45 7.12 -12.87 0.93
C ILE A 45 5.67 -12.69 1.39
N PRO A 46 5.20 -13.35 2.45
CA PRO A 46 3.84 -13.16 2.95
C PRO A 46 3.65 -11.76 3.57
N PRO A 47 2.41 -11.24 3.65
CA PRO A 47 2.14 -9.85 4.09
C PRO A 47 2.77 -9.43 5.43
N HIS A 48 2.80 -10.33 6.41
CA HIS A 48 3.36 -10.06 7.74
C HIS A 48 4.90 -10.08 7.79
N GLN A 49 5.58 -10.53 6.73
CA GLN A 49 7.04 -10.56 6.61
C GLN A 49 7.58 -9.52 5.62
N VAL A 50 6.70 -8.74 4.99
CA VAL A 50 7.11 -7.64 4.12
C VAL A 50 7.88 -6.62 4.95
N ASN A 51 9.08 -6.24 4.50
CA ASN A 51 9.88 -5.20 5.14
C ASN A 51 9.40 -3.82 4.66
N TYR A 52 8.27 -3.36 5.21
CA TYR A 52 7.64 -2.10 4.82
C TYR A 52 8.59 -0.89 4.98
N ARG A 53 9.36 -0.86 6.08
CA ARG A 53 10.34 0.21 6.31
C ARG A 53 11.42 0.25 5.23
N ALA A 54 12.02 -0.88 4.88
CA ALA A 54 13.02 -0.91 3.81
C ALA A 54 12.41 -0.54 2.46
N ASN A 55 11.19 -0.98 2.16
CA ASN A 55 10.50 -0.64 0.91
C ASN A 55 10.24 0.87 0.79
N ILE A 56 9.64 1.47 1.82
CA ILE A 56 9.31 2.90 1.82
C ILE A 56 10.58 3.76 1.87
N TRP A 57 11.59 3.37 2.66
CA TRP A 57 12.88 4.06 2.68
C TRP A 57 13.56 4.04 1.31
N ALA A 58 13.66 2.88 0.67
CA ALA A 58 14.27 2.76 -0.65
C ALA A 58 13.55 3.60 -1.71
N LEU A 59 12.22 3.61 -1.70
CA LEU A 59 11.43 4.46 -2.60
C LEU A 59 11.67 5.95 -2.32
N SER A 60 11.66 6.36 -1.04
CA SER A 60 11.94 7.74 -0.63
C SER A 60 13.32 8.21 -1.12
N GLU A 61 14.37 7.43 -0.86
CA GLU A 61 15.75 7.75 -1.28
C GLU A 61 15.92 7.79 -2.80
N SER A 62 15.05 7.12 -3.55
CA SER A 62 15.04 7.20 -5.02
C SER A 62 14.42 8.50 -5.57
N GLY A 63 13.93 9.39 -4.69
CA GLY A 63 13.43 10.71 -5.06
C GLY A 63 12.01 10.73 -5.62
N VAL A 64 11.20 9.71 -5.32
CA VAL A 64 9.78 9.69 -5.74
C VAL A 64 8.98 10.78 -5.03
N LEU A 65 8.07 11.42 -5.75
CA LEU A 65 7.21 12.49 -5.21
C LEU A 65 5.89 11.97 -4.65
N GLY A 66 5.61 10.68 -4.80
CA GLY A 66 4.39 10.04 -4.35
C GLY A 66 4.42 8.56 -4.69
N ILE A 67 3.80 7.77 -3.82
CA ILE A 67 3.74 6.32 -3.95
C ILE A 67 2.28 5.95 -4.22
N VAL A 68 2.04 5.26 -5.34
CA VAL A 68 0.75 4.62 -5.63
C VAL A 68 0.94 3.13 -5.41
N SER A 69 0.14 2.56 -4.52
CA SER A 69 0.17 1.14 -4.23
C SER A 69 -1.09 0.44 -4.72
N VAL A 70 -0.92 -0.75 -5.28
CA VAL A 70 -2.02 -1.62 -5.70
C VAL A 70 -2.09 -2.79 -4.73
N ALA A 71 -3.31 -3.12 -4.28
CA ALA A 71 -3.58 -4.25 -3.41
C ALA A 71 -4.87 -4.95 -3.87
N ALA A 72 -4.88 -6.28 -3.78
CA ALA A 72 -6.12 -7.04 -3.85
C ALA A 72 -6.78 -7.02 -2.46
N VAL A 73 -8.10 -6.83 -2.42
CA VAL A 73 -8.89 -6.74 -1.19
C VAL A 73 -10.18 -7.55 -1.33
N GLY A 74 -10.72 -7.99 -0.19
CA GLY A 74 -12.11 -8.44 -0.10
C GLY A 74 -13.04 -7.25 0.10
N SER A 75 -14.19 -7.25 -0.56
CA SER A 75 -15.25 -6.30 -0.26
C SER A 75 -16.05 -6.75 0.97
N ILE A 76 -16.36 -5.81 1.86
CA ILE A 76 -17.39 -5.96 2.90
C ILE A 76 -18.70 -5.30 2.43
N ARG A 77 -18.59 -4.25 1.63
CA ARG A 77 -19.73 -3.56 1.02
C ARG A 77 -20.46 -4.41 -0.02
N ALA A 78 -21.79 -4.34 0.01
CA ALA A 78 -22.65 -5.07 -0.91
C ALA A 78 -22.68 -4.48 -2.34
N ASP A 79 -22.37 -3.20 -2.51
CA ASP A 79 -22.38 -2.52 -3.81
C ASP A 79 -21.07 -2.69 -4.60
N LEU A 80 -19.97 -3.05 -3.93
CA LEU A 80 -18.67 -3.32 -4.55
C LEU A 80 -18.55 -4.79 -4.94
N LYS A 81 -18.23 -5.04 -6.21
CA LYS A 81 -18.12 -6.37 -6.83
C LYS A 81 -16.67 -6.72 -7.14
N PRO A 82 -16.33 -8.01 -7.29
CA PRO A 82 -15.01 -8.41 -7.79
C PRO A 82 -14.67 -7.71 -9.11
N GLY A 83 -13.52 -7.02 -9.15
CA GLY A 83 -13.06 -6.24 -10.29
C GLY A 83 -13.30 -4.73 -10.16
N ASP A 84 -14.17 -4.29 -9.24
CA ASP A 84 -14.34 -2.87 -8.95
C ASP A 84 -13.07 -2.28 -8.34
N LEU A 85 -12.79 -1.03 -8.68
CA LEU A 85 -11.67 -0.27 -8.14
C LEU A 85 -12.15 0.63 -7.01
N VAL A 86 -11.33 0.74 -5.97
CA VAL A 86 -11.59 1.56 -4.80
C VAL A 86 -10.35 2.38 -4.50
N LEU A 87 -10.54 3.65 -4.14
CA LEU A 87 -9.50 4.52 -3.58
C LEU A 87 -9.81 4.74 -2.09
N PRO A 88 -9.22 3.93 -1.19
CA PRO A 88 -9.40 4.12 0.24
C PRO A 88 -9.00 5.52 0.68
N ASP A 89 -9.71 6.06 1.66
CA ASP A 89 -9.46 7.36 2.30
C ASP A 89 -9.21 7.23 3.81
N GLN A 90 -9.53 6.08 4.38
CA GLN A 90 -9.35 5.77 5.79
C GLN A 90 -8.89 4.32 5.98
N ILE A 91 -8.31 4.03 7.14
CA ILE A 91 -7.80 2.70 7.48
C ILE A 91 -8.02 2.39 8.96
N ILE A 92 -8.35 1.14 9.26
CA ILE A 92 -8.37 0.56 10.60
C ILE A 92 -7.29 -0.51 10.65
N ASP A 93 -6.34 -0.34 11.58
CA ASP A 93 -5.20 -1.24 11.72
C ASP A 93 -5.52 -2.38 12.70
N TYR A 94 -5.57 -3.60 12.18
CA TYR A 94 -5.63 -4.85 12.95
C TYR A 94 -4.32 -5.66 12.84
N THR A 95 -3.26 -5.06 12.28
CA THR A 95 -1.95 -5.67 12.21
C THR A 95 -1.25 -5.60 13.57
N TRP A 96 -0.23 -6.44 13.76
CA TRP A 96 0.54 -6.46 15.00
C TRP A 96 1.95 -6.99 14.76
N GLY A 97 2.91 -6.62 15.63
CA GLY A 97 4.29 -7.13 15.57
C GLY A 97 5.09 -6.72 14.32
N ARG A 98 4.52 -5.90 13.43
CA ARG A 98 5.21 -5.33 12.27
C ARG A 98 5.85 -4.01 12.70
N PRO A 99 7.16 -3.80 12.48
CA PRO A 99 7.77 -2.49 12.72
C PRO A 99 7.10 -1.42 11.84
N SER A 100 6.56 -0.37 12.47
CA SER A 100 5.68 0.62 11.84
C SER A 100 6.19 2.06 11.90
N THR A 101 7.43 2.28 12.38
CA THR A 101 8.04 3.62 12.46
C THR A 101 9.50 3.60 12.06
N PHE A 102 9.98 4.75 11.58
CA PHE A 102 11.40 5.02 11.34
C PHE A 102 12.09 5.65 12.56
N HIS A 103 11.30 6.14 13.52
CA HIS A 103 11.78 6.82 14.72
C HIS A 103 12.01 5.81 15.85
N GLU A 104 13.03 4.97 15.70
CA GLU A 104 13.40 3.93 16.67
C GLU A 104 14.87 4.09 17.11
N GLY A 105 15.18 3.68 18.35
CA GLY A 105 16.54 3.70 18.90
C GLY A 105 16.71 4.66 20.09
N PRO A 106 17.81 4.52 20.84
CA PRO A 106 18.03 5.26 22.10
C PRO A 106 18.11 6.78 21.91
N ASP A 107 18.55 7.24 20.73
CA ASP A 107 18.73 8.66 20.42
C ASP A 107 17.62 9.24 19.53
N ALA A 108 16.61 8.44 19.16
CA ALA A 108 15.51 8.88 18.32
C ALA A 108 14.49 9.68 19.15
N ALA A 109 14.18 10.91 18.71
CA ALA A 109 13.09 11.67 19.29
C ALA A 109 11.74 10.98 19.03
N VAL A 110 10.89 10.93 20.05
CA VAL A 110 9.51 10.44 19.92
C VAL A 110 8.78 11.34 18.94
N THR A 111 8.28 10.74 17.86
CA THR A 111 7.56 11.46 16.80
C THR A 111 6.13 10.94 16.72
N HIS A 112 5.17 11.84 16.88
CA HIS A 112 3.75 11.56 16.69
C HIS A 112 3.32 12.10 15.33
N VAL A 113 3.25 11.21 14.34
CA VAL A 113 2.75 11.57 13.00
C VAL A 113 1.23 11.69 13.07
N ASP A 114 0.69 12.80 12.57
CA ASP A 114 -0.75 12.94 12.38
C ASP A 114 -1.23 11.93 11.33
N PHE A 115 -2.13 11.05 11.75
CA PHE A 115 -2.68 9.98 10.94
C PHE A 115 -4.19 10.13 10.72
N THR A 116 -4.74 11.32 10.98
CA THR A 116 -6.18 11.64 10.78
C THR A 116 -6.61 11.39 9.34
N GLU A 117 -5.72 11.66 8.39
CA GLU A 117 -5.94 11.41 6.96
C GLU A 117 -4.75 10.66 6.37
N PRO A 118 -4.78 9.32 6.40
CA PRO A 118 -3.60 8.49 6.12
C PRO A 118 -3.19 8.47 4.64
N TYR A 119 -4.03 8.99 3.75
CA TYR A 119 -3.78 9.02 2.32
C TYR A 119 -3.72 10.45 1.77
N ASP A 120 -2.77 10.70 0.87
CA ASP A 120 -2.60 12.01 0.25
C ASP A 120 -3.82 12.40 -0.61
N ARG A 121 -4.57 13.40 -0.15
CA ARG A 121 -5.79 13.91 -0.81
C ARG A 121 -5.53 14.34 -2.26
N ARG A 122 -4.36 14.90 -2.58
CA ARG A 122 -4.05 15.42 -3.93
C ARG A 122 -3.77 14.26 -4.88
N LEU A 123 -3.03 13.24 -4.44
CA LEU A 123 -2.73 12.05 -5.22
C LEU A 123 -4.00 11.23 -5.47
N ARG A 124 -4.87 11.07 -4.46
CA ARG A 124 -6.19 10.42 -4.62
C ARG A 124 -7.05 11.10 -5.69
N ARG A 125 -7.18 12.44 -5.63
CA ARG A 125 -7.90 13.21 -6.67
C ARG A 125 -7.31 12.98 -8.06
N ARG A 126 -5.98 13.01 -8.21
CA ARG A 126 -5.32 12.75 -9.50
C ARG A 126 -5.61 11.34 -10.05
N LEU A 127 -5.70 10.34 -9.19
CA LEU A 127 -6.06 8.96 -9.59
C LEU A 127 -7.52 8.88 -10.05
N ARG A 128 -8.44 9.50 -9.29
CA ARG A 128 -9.86 9.57 -9.65
C ARG A 128 -10.08 10.29 -10.98
N ASP A 129 -9.45 11.45 -11.17
CA ASP A 129 -9.58 12.23 -12.39
C ASP A 129 -8.99 11.47 -13.60
N ALA A 130 -7.89 10.73 -13.39
CA ALA A 130 -7.32 9.87 -14.43
C ALA A 130 -8.25 8.71 -14.79
N ALA A 131 -8.92 8.08 -13.82
CA ALA A 131 -9.89 7.03 -14.06
C ALA A 131 -11.12 7.55 -14.84
N ALA A 132 -11.64 8.71 -14.45
CA ALA A 132 -12.74 9.37 -15.15
C ALA A 132 -12.38 9.70 -16.61
N ALA A 133 -11.16 10.18 -16.86
CA ALA A 133 -10.68 10.50 -18.21
C ALA A 133 -10.64 9.29 -19.16
N ILE A 134 -10.53 8.06 -18.63
CA ILE A 134 -10.53 6.82 -19.41
C ILE A 134 -11.85 6.03 -19.27
N GLY A 135 -12.88 6.62 -18.65
CA GLY A 135 -14.20 5.99 -18.49
C GLY A 135 -14.21 4.81 -17.50
N VAL A 136 -13.23 4.73 -16.60
CA VAL A 136 -13.17 3.69 -15.57
C VAL A 136 -13.85 4.18 -14.29
N THR A 137 -14.82 3.40 -13.81
CA THR A 137 -15.52 3.69 -12.55
C THR A 137 -14.65 3.27 -11.37
N VAL A 138 -14.58 4.13 -10.35
CA VAL A 138 -13.80 3.91 -9.13
C VAL A 138 -14.61 4.43 -7.94
N SER A 139 -14.73 3.65 -6.87
CA SER A 139 -15.24 4.14 -5.58
C SER A 139 -14.22 5.08 -4.96
N ASP A 140 -14.59 6.34 -4.77
CA ASP A 140 -13.70 7.41 -4.27
C ASP A 140 -13.61 7.47 -2.73
N SER A 141 -14.07 6.43 -2.04
CA SER A 141 -13.90 6.28 -0.60
C SER A 141 -14.05 4.82 -0.21
N ALA A 142 -13.32 4.43 0.83
CA ALA A 142 -13.52 3.21 1.60
C ALA A 142 -12.63 3.24 2.85
N VAL A 143 -13.16 2.73 3.96
CA VAL A 143 -12.39 2.37 5.14
C VAL A 143 -11.75 0.98 4.93
N TYR A 144 -10.43 0.92 4.87
CA TYR A 144 -9.67 -0.33 4.72
C TYR A 144 -9.43 -0.99 6.09
N ALA A 145 -9.79 -2.25 6.28
CA ALA A 145 -9.35 -3.06 7.42
C ALA A 145 -8.03 -3.76 7.08
N ALA A 146 -6.93 -3.32 7.70
CA ALA A 146 -5.62 -3.94 7.53
C ALA A 146 -5.45 -5.09 8.52
N THR A 147 -5.55 -6.33 8.02
CA THR A 147 -5.43 -7.53 8.85
C THR A 147 -4.05 -8.15 8.76
N GLN A 148 -3.72 -8.98 9.75
CA GLN A 148 -2.37 -9.54 9.85
C GLN A 148 -2.05 -10.58 8.77
N GLY A 149 -3.03 -11.40 8.37
CA GLY A 149 -2.77 -12.61 7.57
C GLY A 149 -1.85 -13.63 8.28
N PRO A 150 -1.37 -14.66 7.58
CA PRO A 150 -1.64 -14.97 6.16
C PRO A 150 -2.97 -15.70 5.94
N ARG A 151 -3.65 -16.14 7.00
CA ARG A 151 -5.01 -16.69 6.87
C ARG A 151 -5.97 -15.58 6.45
N LEU A 152 -7.02 -15.97 5.73
CA LEU A 152 -8.19 -15.11 5.57
C LEU A 152 -8.99 -15.06 6.89
N GLU A 153 -9.86 -14.07 6.95
CA GLU A 153 -10.77 -13.84 8.06
C GLU A 153 -11.87 -14.89 8.08
N SER A 154 -12.32 -15.27 9.28
CA SER A 154 -13.57 -15.99 9.46
C SER A 154 -14.76 -15.06 9.20
N ALA A 155 -15.93 -15.63 8.92
CA ALA A 155 -17.15 -14.83 8.75
C ALA A 155 -17.49 -13.96 9.98
N ALA A 156 -17.19 -14.43 11.19
CA ALA A 156 -17.39 -13.67 12.42
C ALA A 156 -16.47 -12.44 12.50
N GLU A 157 -15.24 -12.55 12.00
CA GLU A 157 -14.30 -11.42 11.92
C GLU A 157 -14.75 -10.41 10.87
N ILE A 158 -15.19 -10.86 9.69
CA ILE A 158 -15.77 -9.96 8.68
C ILE A 158 -16.98 -9.21 9.23
N ASN A 159 -17.91 -9.90 9.89
CA ASN A 159 -19.07 -9.29 10.53
C ASN A 159 -18.68 -8.26 11.62
N ARG A 160 -17.52 -8.45 12.26
CA ARG A 160 -16.98 -7.48 13.22
C ARG A 160 -16.38 -6.28 12.48
N HIS A 161 -15.54 -6.51 11.47
CA HIS A 161 -14.93 -5.45 10.68
C HIS A 161 -15.98 -4.51 10.08
N GLU A 162 -17.09 -5.05 9.58
CA GLU A 162 -18.24 -4.26 9.12
C GLU A 162 -18.81 -3.36 10.23
N ARG A 163 -19.00 -3.89 11.44
CA ARG A 163 -19.51 -3.12 12.60
C ARG A 163 -18.52 -2.08 13.13
N ASP A 164 -17.23 -2.36 12.98
CA ASP A 164 -16.15 -1.41 13.29
C ASP A 164 -16.06 -0.30 12.23
N GLY A 165 -16.82 -0.41 11.13
CA GLY A 165 -16.93 0.59 10.07
C GLY A 165 -16.03 0.32 8.85
N ALA A 166 -15.42 -0.85 8.75
CA ALA A 166 -14.62 -1.22 7.58
C ALA A 166 -15.50 -1.56 6.37
N GLU A 167 -15.04 -1.16 5.19
CA GLU A 167 -15.75 -1.33 3.91
C GLU A 167 -15.03 -2.30 2.97
N VAL A 168 -13.72 -2.46 3.13
CA VAL A 168 -12.87 -3.43 2.44
C VAL A 168 -11.85 -4.02 3.41
N VAL A 169 -11.36 -5.23 3.14
CA VAL A 169 -10.37 -5.92 3.98
C VAL A 169 -9.19 -6.41 3.15
N GLY A 170 -7.98 -6.26 3.68
CA GLY A 170 -6.77 -6.82 3.10
C GLY A 170 -5.59 -6.75 4.05
N MET A 171 -4.41 -7.19 3.62
CA MET A 171 -3.31 -7.47 4.55
C MET A 171 -2.13 -6.49 4.46
N THR A 172 -2.18 -5.52 3.55
CA THR A 172 -0.99 -4.75 3.13
C THR A 172 -1.23 -3.24 3.07
N GLY A 173 -2.30 -2.75 3.69
CA GLY A 173 -2.60 -1.33 3.83
C GLY A 173 -1.84 -0.65 4.98
N MET A 174 -1.31 -1.45 5.92
CA MET A 174 -0.47 -1.00 7.05
C MET A 174 0.63 -2.05 7.36
N PRO A 175 1.74 -1.62 7.98
CA PRO A 175 2.23 -0.23 7.99
C PRO A 175 2.83 0.18 6.64
#